data_AF-A0A4R8HH53-F1
#
_entry.id   AF-A0A4R8HH53-F1
#
_cell.length_a   1.000
_cell.length_b   1.000
_cell.length_c   1.000
_cell.angle_alpha   90.00
_cell.angle_beta   90.00
_cell.angle_gamma   90.00
#
_symmetry.space_group_name_H-M   'P 1'
#
loop_
_entity.id
_entity.type
_entity.pdbx_description
1 polymer ?
#
loop_
_entity_poly.entity_id
_entity_poly.type
_entity_poly.pdbx_seq_one_letter_code
_entity_poly.pdbx_strand_id
1 'polypeptide(L)'
;MLENGDNRYDWSADGQLLKRTPKNGGVAWSFVSSFRARTNQMRLDAALGSDGTTIGFVYDPFGRLVSPQWPAPRGNEELYYDGPDVVLARRRLASGDQWVRYVHGPLDDQPLAMEVYAQGAAPTPGTGSQFYYHADGEGSIRLITNAGSTVFNRYDYDSFGRRLAVVESLPLQPYGWKGREWIAGPDIYYNRAHFYDPALGRFLAEDPLGYGGGDSNLYSFAWNNPKNWSDPSGLSAAAEEATIDQAAVGAILGDGIVTTAEGTTALATGADAASVTARSGSAVQKIGARIACTFFVLADALSFANDPSLVGAYDLVTDMSSCAVKAVKKPRPPTRKSSPSPGCSISGFSSFEAGTPIETAFGRRPIEEIAIGDLVAARDGFTGEVDWRPVRELFRRTAPSITHLTLDGPDGRREILHVTSEHPFFVAGKGWVEVRRLERGDRIVSEREATLAVADVSLEERSTLVYNFEVAQDHNYFVGDAGAEAHNARVRPPGHVLDEIFDKLGGICPKCQRPMRRRVPPTGPRADVISCDHRVPQSRGGGDDPRNLDWMCLSCNAKKGAR
;
A
#
# COMPACT_ATOMS: atom_id res chain seq x y z
N MET A 1 27.56 16.57 -6.85
CA MET A 1 27.72 16.33 -8.30
C MET A 1 27.82 14.82 -8.48
N LEU A 2 26.87 14.25 -9.22
CA LEU A 2 26.83 12.81 -9.53
C LEU A 2 27.12 12.64 -11.03
N GLU A 3 27.80 11.57 -11.43
CA GLU A 3 28.06 11.29 -12.85
C GLU A 3 28.13 9.79 -13.11
N ASN A 4 27.82 9.38 -14.33
CA ASN A 4 28.07 8.04 -14.85
C ASN A 4 28.98 8.12 -16.09
N GLY A 5 29.13 7.01 -16.82
CA GLY A 5 29.98 6.96 -18.02
C GLY A 5 29.56 7.94 -19.11
N ASP A 6 28.27 8.26 -19.19
CA ASP A 6 27.70 9.00 -20.33
C ASP A 6 27.27 10.42 -19.97
N ASN A 7 26.97 10.70 -18.71
CA ASN A 7 26.32 11.93 -18.28
C ASN A 7 26.87 12.44 -16.95
N ARG A 8 26.83 13.76 -16.79
CA ARG A 8 26.99 14.48 -15.52
C ARG A 8 25.62 14.99 -15.05
N TYR A 9 25.39 14.95 -13.75
CA TYR A 9 24.15 15.34 -13.11
C TYR A 9 24.38 16.36 -11.98
N ASP A 10 23.64 17.45 -12.03
CA ASP A 10 23.62 18.48 -10.99
C ASP A 10 22.26 18.44 -10.29
N TRP A 11 22.29 18.53 -8.96
CA TRP A 11 21.13 18.33 -8.08
C TRP A 11 20.93 19.55 -7.17
N SER A 12 19.69 19.81 -6.78
CA SER A 12 19.36 20.82 -5.78
C SER A 12 19.72 20.33 -4.37
N ALA A 13 19.71 21.25 -3.39
CA ALA A 13 19.85 20.88 -1.99
C ALA A 13 18.70 19.99 -1.51
N ASP A 14 17.50 20.19 -2.05
CA ASP A 14 16.27 19.43 -1.75
C ASP A 14 16.13 18.16 -2.62
N GLY A 15 17.25 17.64 -3.13
CA GLY A 15 17.29 16.34 -3.78
C GLY A 15 16.62 16.27 -5.16
N GLN A 16 16.50 17.38 -5.89
CA GLN A 16 15.90 17.39 -7.23
C GLN A 16 16.96 17.42 -8.33
N LEU A 17 16.77 16.66 -9.41
CA LEU A 17 17.65 16.75 -10.56
C LEU A 17 17.45 18.12 -11.21
N LEU A 18 18.49 18.95 -11.23
CA LEU A 18 18.48 20.27 -11.86
C LEU A 18 18.96 20.20 -13.30
N LYS A 19 19.95 19.36 -13.60
CA LYS A 19 20.56 19.31 -14.92
C LYS A 19 21.17 17.96 -15.22
N ARG A 20 20.98 17.49 -16.46
CA ARG A 20 21.72 16.39 -17.07
C ARG A 20 22.55 16.90 -18.24
N THR A 21 23.86 16.69 -18.18
CA THR A 21 24.82 17.11 -19.21
C THR A 21 25.49 15.89 -19.82
N PRO A 22 25.21 15.56 -21.10
CA PRO A 22 25.89 14.47 -21.79
C PRO A 22 27.39 14.74 -21.96
N LYS A 23 28.22 13.73 -21.70
CA LYS A 23 29.69 13.81 -21.85
C LYS A 23 30.13 13.75 -23.31
N ASN A 24 29.29 13.25 -24.20
CA ASN A 24 29.52 13.21 -25.65
C ASN A 24 29.23 14.56 -26.34
N GLY A 25 28.89 15.61 -25.61
CA GLY A 25 28.56 16.93 -26.18
C GLY A 25 27.15 17.04 -26.76
N GLY A 26 26.28 16.05 -26.52
CA GLY A 26 24.86 16.12 -26.88
C GLY A 26 24.10 17.20 -26.09
N VAL A 27 22.80 17.35 -26.39
CA VAL A 27 21.93 18.36 -25.77
C VAL A 27 21.85 18.13 -24.26
N ALA A 28 22.27 19.15 -23.50
CA ALA A 28 22.11 19.16 -22.05
C ALA A 28 20.70 19.63 -21.69
N TRP A 29 20.08 18.98 -20.71
CA TRP A 29 18.72 19.26 -20.28
C TRP A 29 18.72 19.79 -18.85
N SER A 30 18.07 20.92 -18.62
CA SER A 30 17.80 21.47 -17.29
C SER A 30 16.35 21.22 -16.93
N PHE A 31 16.09 20.82 -15.71
CA PHE A 31 14.77 20.43 -15.21
C PHE A 31 14.33 21.45 -14.16
N VAL A 32 13.22 22.11 -14.44
CA VAL A 32 12.65 23.14 -13.58
C VAL A 32 11.46 22.51 -12.86
N SER A 33 11.55 22.41 -11.54
CA SER A 33 10.51 21.81 -10.72
C SER A 33 10.00 22.77 -9.65
N SER A 34 8.73 22.62 -9.26
CA SER A 34 8.14 23.34 -8.13
C SER A 34 7.56 22.39 -7.09
N PHE A 35 7.62 22.81 -5.83
CA PHE A 35 7.03 22.07 -4.73
C PHE A 35 5.53 22.33 -4.64
N ARG A 36 4.75 21.24 -4.53
CA ARG A 36 3.31 21.29 -4.26
C ARG A 36 3.05 20.87 -2.82
N ALA A 37 2.85 21.86 -1.94
CA ALA A 37 2.59 21.64 -0.52
C ALA A 37 1.39 20.73 -0.23
N ARG A 38 0.34 20.75 -1.06
CA ARG A 38 -0.85 19.92 -0.84
C ARG A 38 -0.65 18.43 -1.09
N THR A 39 0.24 18.06 -2.01
CA THR A 39 0.52 16.67 -2.37
C THR A 39 1.90 16.22 -1.88
N ASN A 40 2.60 17.08 -1.14
CA ASN A 40 4.00 16.91 -0.72
C ASN A 40 4.91 16.42 -1.86
N GLN A 41 4.70 16.96 -3.06
CA GLN A 41 5.27 16.40 -4.28
C GLN A 41 6.04 17.47 -5.03
N MET A 42 7.23 17.10 -5.52
CA MET A 42 7.95 17.89 -6.49
C MET A 42 7.43 17.59 -7.89
N ARG A 43 7.01 18.64 -8.59
CA ARG A 43 6.44 18.54 -9.93
C ARG A 43 7.40 19.16 -10.94
N LEU A 44 7.70 18.42 -12.01
CA LEU A 44 8.48 18.95 -13.12
C LEU A 44 7.61 19.92 -13.92
N ASP A 45 7.93 21.20 -13.92
CA ASP A 45 7.17 22.22 -14.65
C ASP A 45 7.69 22.42 -16.07
N ALA A 46 9.01 22.27 -16.28
CA ALA A 46 9.61 22.37 -17.60
C ALA A 46 10.92 21.59 -17.74
N ALA A 47 11.22 21.15 -18.96
CA ALA A 47 12.53 20.67 -19.39
C ALA A 47 13.10 21.61 -20.47
N LEU A 48 14.32 22.10 -20.24
CA LEU A 48 15.00 23.10 -21.05
C LEU A 48 16.26 22.52 -21.67
N GLY A 49 16.26 22.35 -22.99
CA GLY A 49 17.38 21.87 -23.78
C GLY A 49 18.37 22.99 -24.09
N SER A 50 19.67 22.67 -24.08
CA SER A 50 20.75 23.60 -24.45
C SER A 50 20.71 24.02 -25.92
N ASP A 51 19.93 23.32 -26.74
CA ASP A 51 19.59 23.65 -28.13
C ASP A 51 18.47 24.70 -28.25
N GLY A 52 17.92 25.17 -27.13
CA GLY A 52 16.81 26.11 -27.07
C GLY A 52 15.43 25.45 -27.01
N THR A 53 15.35 24.11 -27.10
CA THR A 53 14.10 23.37 -26.98
C THR A 53 13.53 23.52 -25.58
N THR A 54 12.23 23.85 -25.46
CA THR A 54 11.55 23.96 -24.16
C THR A 54 10.29 23.14 -24.19
N ILE A 55 10.11 22.29 -23.18
CA ILE A 55 8.91 21.47 -22.98
C ILE A 55 8.29 21.85 -21.65
N GLY A 56 7.06 22.34 -21.66
CA GLY A 56 6.29 22.65 -20.45
C GLY A 56 5.40 21.48 -20.03
N PHE A 57 5.04 21.39 -18.76
CA PHE A 57 4.16 20.35 -18.23
C PHE A 57 3.03 20.94 -17.39
N VAL A 58 1.80 20.72 -17.82
CA VAL A 58 0.58 21.16 -17.13
C VAL A 58 -0.16 19.95 -16.58
N TYR A 59 -0.60 20.03 -15.33
CA TYR A 59 -1.20 18.93 -14.60
C TYR A 59 -2.46 19.42 -13.90
N ASP A 60 -3.40 18.51 -13.69
CA ASP A 60 -4.66 18.75 -13.01
C ASP A 60 -4.47 18.92 -11.47
N PRO A 61 -5.54 19.24 -10.72
CA PRO A 61 -5.47 19.36 -9.27
C PRO A 61 -5.07 18.07 -8.52
N PHE A 62 -5.20 16.91 -9.14
CA PHE A 62 -4.80 15.61 -8.59
C PHE A 62 -3.35 15.25 -8.94
N GLY A 63 -2.63 16.13 -9.66
CA GLY A 63 -1.23 15.93 -10.01
C GLY A 63 -1.02 15.08 -11.27
N ARG A 64 -2.04 14.81 -12.07
CA ARG A 64 -1.92 14.06 -13.33
C ARG A 64 -1.56 15.00 -14.49
N LEU A 65 -0.57 14.64 -15.29
CA LEU A 65 -0.15 15.43 -16.47
C LEU A 65 -1.31 15.53 -17.47
N VAL A 66 -1.88 16.70 -17.69
CA VAL A 66 -2.99 16.91 -18.65
C VAL A 66 -2.55 17.61 -19.93
N SER A 67 -1.39 18.28 -19.94
CA SER A 67 -0.88 18.87 -21.17
C SER A 67 0.64 19.02 -21.18
N PRO A 68 1.37 18.16 -21.92
CA PRO A 68 2.73 18.45 -22.31
C PRO A 68 2.73 19.50 -23.43
N GLN A 69 3.52 20.55 -23.24
CA GLN A 69 3.59 21.72 -24.10
C GLN A 69 4.87 21.67 -24.92
N TRP A 70 4.76 21.08 -26.12
CA TRP A 70 5.87 20.92 -27.04
C TRP A 70 6.05 22.18 -27.91
N PRO A 71 7.28 22.49 -28.33
CA PRO A 71 7.48 23.54 -29.32
C PRO A 71 6.85 23.12 -30.66
N ALA A 72 6.59 24.12 -31.51
CA ALA A 72 6.21 23.87 -32.90
C ALA A 72 7.29 23.02 -33.61
N PRO A 73 6.92 22.15 -34.55
CA PRO A 73 5.58 21.93 -35.09
C PRO A 73 4.73 20.92 -34.30
N ARG A 74 5.27 20.31 -33.24
CA ARG A 74 4.52 19.31 -32.44
C ARG A 74 3.37 19.96 -31.69
N GLY A 75 3.60 21.10 -31.03
CA GLY A 75 2.55 21.83 -30.33
C GLY A 75 1.96 21.10 -29.13
N ASN A 76 1.02 21.76 -28.46
CA ASN A 76 0.47 21.29 -27.19
C ASN A 76 -0.49 20.12 -27.39
N GLU A 77 -0.38 19.13 -26.50
CA GLU A 77 -1.30 18.00 -26.40
C GLU A 77 -2.18 18.18 -25.15
N GLU A 78 -3.46 17.83 -25.23
CA GLU A 78 -4.38 17.75 -24.11
C GLU A 78 -4.75 16.28 -23.89
N LEU A 79 -4.60 15.80 -22.66
CA LEU A 79 -4.77 14.40 -22.28
C LEU A 79 -6.05 14.24 -21.46
N TYR A 80 -6.89 13.29 -21.86
CA TYR A 80 -8.13 12.94 -21.18
C TYR A 80 -8.00 11.55 -20.58
N TYR A 81 -8.36 11.44 -19.31
CA TYR A 81 -8.13 10.26 -18.50
C TYR A 81 -9.42 9.51 -18.17
N ASP A 82 -9.34 8.19 -18.12
CA ASP A 82 -10.23 7.32 -17.36
C ASP A 82 -9.40 6.63 -16.28
N GLY A 83 -9.70 6.90 -15.01
CA GLY A 83 -8.84 6.54 -13.89
C GLY A 83 -7.37 6.98 -14.09
N PRO A 84 -6.40 6.05 -14.09
CA PRO A 84 -4.98 6.33 -14.27
C PRO A 84 -4.52 6.38 -15.74
N ASP A 85 -5.39 6.08 -16.70
CA ASP A 85 -5.03 5.85 -18.10
C ASP A 85 -5.51 6.97 -19.02
N VAL A 86 -4.63 7.40 -19.94
CA VAL A 86 -5.03 8.33 -21.00
C VAL A 86 -5.86 7.57 -22.02
N VAL A 87 -7.13 7.91 -22.18
CA VAL A 87 -8.04 7.28 -23.15
C VAL A 87 -8.18 8.09 -24.44
N LEU A 88 -7.89 9.38 -24.39
CA LEU A 88 -7.96 10.27 -25.53
C LEU A 88 -6.91 11.37 -25.40
N ALA A 89 -6.28 11.73 -26.50
CA ALA A 89 -5.40 12.88 -26.61
C ALA A 89 -5.85 13.77 -27.77
N ARG A 90 -5.83 15.08 -27.53
CA ARG A 90 -6.05 16.11 -28.55
C ARG A 90 -4.80 16.91 -28.75
N ARG A 91 -4.39 17.10 -30.00
CA ARG A 91 -3.40 18.11 -30.35
C ARG A 91 -4.04 19.22 -31.16
N ARG A 92 -3.80 20.46 -30.75
CA ARG A 92 -4.23 21.63 -31.51
C ARG A 92 -3.14 22.01 -32.51
N LEU A 93 -3.40 21.75 -33.79
CA LEU A 93 -2.51 22.15 -34.88
C LEU A 93 -3.15 23.33 -35.63
N ALA A 94 -2.32 24.12 -36.31
CA ALA A 94 -2.80 25.19 -37.18
C ALA A 94 -3.71 24.68 -38.31
N SER A 95 -3.54 23.41 -38.73
CA SER A 95 -4.34 22.72 -39.74
C SER A 95 -5.63 22.07 -39.20
N GLY A 96 -5.93 22.25 -37.91
CA GLY A 96 -7.09 21.63 -37.22
C GLY A 96 -6.67 20.59 -36.19
N ASP A 97 -7.59 20.25 -35.29
CA ASP A 97 -7.30 19.32 -34.20
C ASP A 97 -6.96 17.92 -34.72
N GLN A 98 -5.91 17.31 -34.17
CA GLN A 98 -5.60 15.89 -34.37
C GLN A 98 -5.94 15.12 -33.10
N TRP A 99 -6.78 14.10 -33.22
CA TRP A 99 -7.19 13.26 -32.11
C TRP A 99 -6.51 11.89 -32.18
N VAL A 100 -6.21 11.34 -31.01
CA VAL A 100 -5.76 9.96 -30.84
C VAL A 100 -6.53 9.35 -29.68
N ARG A 101 -7.21 8.23 -29.92
CA ARG A 101 -7.85 7.44 -28.86
C ARG A 101 -6.95 6.28 -28.49
N TYR A 102 -6.82 5.98 -27.21
CA TYR A 102 -6.05 4.85 -26.71
C TYR A 102 -6.99 3.82 -26.10
N VAL A 103 -6.65 2.55 -26.26
CA VAL A 103 -7.34 1.42 -25.65
C VAL A 103 -6.37 0.72 -24.74
N HIS A 104 -6.74 0.62 -23.47
CA HIS A 104 -5.97 -0.06 -22.43
C HIS A 104 -6.65 -1.37 -22.05
N GLY A 105 -5.85 -2.31 -21.55
CA GLY A 105 -6.32 -3.55 -20.98
C GLY A 105 -6.71 -3.38 -19.51
N PRO A 106 -7.18 -4.46 -18.86
CA PRO A 106 -7.64 -4.42 -17.47
C PRO A 106 -6.50 -4.41 -16.43
N LEU A 107 -5.24 -4.42 -16.88
CA LEU A 107 -4.06 -4.34 -16.01
C LEU A 107 -3.45 -2.95 -16.08
N ASP A 108 -2.74 -2.58 -15.01
CA ASP A 108 -1.98 -1.33 -14.99
C ASP A 108 -0.96 -1.28 -16.14
N ASP A 109 -0.83 -0.11 -16.76
CA ASP A 109 0.16 0.17 -17.80
C ASP A 109 0.09 -0.81 -18.99
N GLN A 110 -1.13 -1.19 -19.38
CA GLN A 110 -1.37 -2.13 -20.47
C GLN A 110 -2.01 -1.46 -21.71
N PRO A 111 -1.28 -0.60 -22.46
CA PRO A 111 -1.78 -0.08 -23.72
C PRO A 111 -1.87 -1.21 -24.76
N LEU A 112 -3.05 -1.37 -25.36
CA LEU A 112 -3.37 -2.45 -26.32
C LEU A 112 -3.44 -1.93 -27.75
N ALA A 113 -4.10 -0.79 -27.95
CA ALA A 113 -4.25 -0.18 -29.26
C ALA A 113 -4.32 1.34 -29.19
N MET A 114 -4.10 1.97 -30.33
CA MET A 114 -4.48 3.36 -30.53
C MET A 114 -5.17 3.55 -31.88
N GLU A 115 -5.99 4.58 -31.94
CA GLU A 115 -6.74 4.98 -33.12
C GLU A 115 -6.46 6.45 -33.41
N VAL A 116 -5.81 6.72 -34.54
CA VAL A 116 -5.42 8.07 -34.96
C VAL A 116 -6.45 8.58 -35.97
N TYR A 117 -7.07 9.70 -35.65
CA TYR A 117 -8.10 10.30 -36.50
C TYR A 117 -7.48 11.29 -37.49
N ALA A 118 -8.14 11.44 -38.64
CA ALA A 118 -7.79 12.47 -39.61
C ALA A 118 -7.87 13.86 -38.95
N GLN A 119 -6.98 14.77 -39.37
CA GLN A 119 -6.99 16.14 -38.85
C GLN A 119 -8.33 16.81 -39.13
N GLY A 120 -8.91 17.46 -38.11
CA GLY A 120 -10.22 18.09 -38.17
C GLY A 120 -11.41 17.13 -38.03
N ALA A 121 -11.20 15.81 -38.00
CA ALA A 121 -12.26 14.84 -37.76
C ALA A 121 -12.57 14.70 -36.26
N ALA A 122 -13.84 14.47 -35.93
CA ALA A 122 -14.25 14.10 -34.58
C ALA A 122 -13.76 12.67 -34.25
N PRO A 123 -13.38 12.39 -32.99
CA PRO A 123 -12.86 11.09 -32.58
C PRO A 123 -13.98 10.06 -32.37
N THR A 124 -14.72 9.71 -33.43
CA THR A 124 -15.75 8.66 -33.36
C THR A 124 -15.09 7.27 -33.38
N PRO A 125 -15.26 6.42 -32.35
CA PRO A 125 -14.62 5.11 -32.30
C PRO A 125 -14.86 4.26 -33.55
N GLY A 126 -13.81 3.64 -34.09
CA GLY A 126 -13.85 2.76 -35.26
C GLY A 126 -13.70 3.48 -36.61
N THR A 127 -13.52 4.80 -36.64
CA THR A 127 -13.38 5.60 -37.88
C THR A 127 -11.94 6.03 -38.19
N GLY A 128 -11.04 5.96 -37.22
CA GLY A 128 -9.63 6.31 -37.35
C GLY A 128 -8.74 5.14 -37.79
N SER A 129 -7.47 5.47 -38.08
CA SER A 129 -6.45 4.48 -38.40
C SER A 129 -6.00 3.74 -37.15
N GLN A 130 -6.11 2.41 -37.16
CA GLN A 130 -5.83 1.57 -36.00
C GLN A 130 -4.39 1.06 -35.97
N PHE A 131 -3.81 1.10 -34.79
CA PHE A 131 -2.48 0.58 -34.49
C PHE A 131 -2.52 -0.23 -33.20
N TYR A 132 -1.72 -1.29 -33.14
CA TYR A 132 -1.71 -2.28 -32.07
C TYR A 132 -0.34 -2.30 -31.41
N TYR A 133 -0.34 -2.19 -30.09
CA TYR A 133 0.85 -2.29 -29.27
C TYR A 133 1.19 -3.75 -29.00
N HIS A 134 2.46 -4.12 -29.16
CA HIS A 134 2.97 -5.44 -28.82
C HIS A 134 3.97 -5.29 -27.69
N ALA A 135 3.54 -5.61 -26.47
CA ALA A 135 4.37 -5.61 -25.29
C ALA A 135 5.14 -6.94 -25.15
N ASP A 136 6.32 -6.90 -24.52
CA ASP A 136 6.97 -8.11 -24.01
C ASP A 136 6.33 -8.59 -22.70
N GLY A 137 6.89 -9.66 -22.12
CA GLY A 137 6.40 -10.21 -20.84
C GLY A 137 6.59 -9.29 -19.64
N GLU A 138 7.28 -8.17 -19.82
CA GLU A 138 7.50 -7.11 -18.84
C GLU A 138 6.65 -5.85 -19.14
N GLY A 139 5.63 -5.96 -20.01
CA GLY A 139 4.75 -4.84 -20.36
C GLY A 139 5.42 -3.77 -21.22
N SER A 140 6.69 -3.95 -21.62
CA SER A 140 7.41 -2.96 -22.41
C SER A 140 7.04 -3.08 -23.88
N ILE A 141 6.61 -1.98 -24.50
CA ILE A 141 6.22 -1.97 -25.91
C ILE A 141 7.43 -2.25 -26.80
N ARG A 142 7.42 -3.36 -27.53
CA ARG A 142 8.52 -3.73 -28.46
C ARG A 142 8.20 -3.42 -29.90
N LEU A 143 6.94 -3.53 -30.30
CA LEU A 143 6.49 -3.28 -31.67
C LEU A 143 5.16 -2.53 -31.67
N ILE A 144 4.92 -1.78 -32.73
CA ILE A 144 3.61 -1.23 -33.06
C ILE A 144 3.29 -1.60 -34.50
N THR A 145 2.15 -2.23 -34.73
CA THR A 145 1.71 -2.63 -36.08
C THR A 145 0.37 -2.02 -36.44
N ASN A 146 0.02 -2.00 -37.73
CA ASN A 146 -1.36 -1.80 -38.15
C ASN A 146 -2.11 -3.15 -38.29
N ALA A 147 -3.37 -3.09 -38.70
CA ALA A 147 -4.18 -4.29 -38.97
C ALA A 147 -3.61 -5.20 -40.09
N GLY A 148 -2.81 -4.63 -41.00
CA GLY A 148 -2.09 -5.36 -42.05
C GLY A 148 -0.77 -5.99 -41.60
N SER A 149 -0.47 -5.99 -40.30
CA SER A 149 0.79 -6.49 -39.72
C SER A 149 2.06 -5.74 -40.16
N THR A 150 1.93 -4.55 -40.77
CA THR A 150 3.07 -3.68 -41.05
C THR A 150 3.61 -3.12 -39.75
N VAL A 151 4.91 -3.32 -39.49
CA VAL A 151 5.59 -2.75 -38.32
C VAL A 151 5.88 -1.28 -38.57
N PHE A 152 5.29 -0.41 -37.75
CA PHE A 152 5.53 1.03 -37.79
C PHE A 152 6.67 1.43 -36.87
N ASN A 153 6.64 0.93 -35.63
CA ASN A 153 7.66 1.23 -34.64
C ASN A 153 8.24 -0.06 -34.05
N ARG A 154 9.53 -0.01 -33.69
CA ARG A 154 10.26 -1.07 -32.99
C ARG A 154 11.20 -0.47 -31.95
N TYR A 155 11.20 -1.06 -30.76
CA TYR A 155 12.04 -0.61 -29.65
C TYR A 155 12.77 -1.78 -28.99
N ASP A 156 14.04 -1.55 -28.69
CA ASP A 156 14.84 -2.35 -27.75
C ASP A 156 15.23 -1.47 -26.56
N TYR A 157 15.11 -2.02 -25.35
CA TYR A 157 15.46 -1.35 -24.11
C TYR A 157 16.53 -2.14 -23.35
N ASP A 158 17.31 -1.44 -22.53
CA ASP A 158 18.01 -2.11 -21.43
C ASP A 158 17.05 -2.38 -20.26
N SER A 159 17.56 -3.01 -19.19
CA SER A 159 16.74 -3.37 -18.02
C SER A 159 16.18 -2.18 -17.26
N PHE A 160 16.73 -0.98 -17.43
CA PHE A 160 16.29 0.26 -16.79
C PHE A 160 15.52 1.18 -17.74
N GLY A 161 15.15 0.68 -18.93
CA GLY A 161 14.30 1.39 -19.87
C GLY A 161 15.03 2.32 -20.83
N ARG A 162 16.37 2.30 -20.87
CA ARG A 162 17.10 3.10 -21.87
C ARG A 162 16.87 2.53 -23.25
N ARG A 163 16.49 3.38 -24.20
CA ARG A 163 16.23 3.00 -25.60
C ARG A 163 17.55 2.73 -26.32
N LEU A 164 17.77 1.47 -26.72
CA LEU A 164 19.01 1.02 -27.37
C LEU A 164 18.90 1.05 -28.90
N ALA A 165 17.80 0.53 -29.43
CA ALA A 165 17.49 0.55 -30.86
C ALA A 165 16.07 1.05 -31.05
N VAL A 166 15.90 1.99 -31.98
CA VAL A 166 14.63 2.68 -32.22
C VAL A 166 14.39 2.74 -33.72
N VAL A 167 13.23 2.24 -34.15
CA VAL A 167 12.66 2.49 -35.47
C VAL A 167 11.30 3.12 -35.23
N GLU A 168 11.04 4.29 -35.81
CA GLU A 168 9.76 4.99 -35.69
C GLU A 168 9.34 5.53 -37.05
N SER A 169 8.18 5.09 -37.53
CA SER A 169 7.51 5.68 -38.71
C SER A 169 6.13 6.22 -38.36
N LEU A 170 5.60 5.85 -37.20
CA LEU A 170 4.41 6.42 -36.61
C LEU A 170 4.84 7.38 -35.50
N PRO A 171 4.93 8.68 -35.79
CA PRO A 171 5.38 9.65 -34.82
C PRO A 171 4.31 9.81 -33.72
N LEU A 172 4.76 10.08 -32.49
CA LEU A 172 3.95 10.69 -31.41
C LEU A 172 3.00 9.75 -30.64
N GLN A 173 3.31 8.47 -30.60
CA GLN A 173 2.76 7.57 -29.59
C GLN A 173 3.58 7.70 -28.29
N PRO A 174 2.96 7.85 -27.10
CA PRO A 174 3.71 8.09 -25.88
C PRO A 174 4.22 6.80 -25.23
N TYR A 175 3.66 5.63 -25.50
CA TYR A 175 3.93 4.44 -24.68
C TYR A 175 5.24 3.72 -25.05
N GLY A 176 5.99 3.29 -24.03
CA GLY A 176 7.29 2.65 -24.23
C GLY A 176 7.59 1.56 -23.22
N TRP A 177 8.71 1.74 -22.49
CA TRP A 177 9.15 0.80 -21.48
C TRP A 177 8.13 0.70 -20.33
N LYS A 178 7.82 -0.53 -19.91
CA LYS A 178 6.79 -0.85 -18.89
C LYS A 178 5.44 -0.16 -19.16
N GLY A 179 5.08 0.05 -20.43
CA GLY A 179 3.84 0.71 -20.81
C GLY A 179 3.73 2.19 -20.37
N ARG A 180 4.82 2.84 -19.97
CA ARG A 180 4.82 4.22 -19.47
C ARG A 180 4.96 5.27 -20.57
N GLU A 181 4.40 6.46 -20.35
CA GLU A 181 4.51 7.58 -21.28
C GLU A 181 5.93 8.14 -21.32
N TRP A 182 6.55 8.06 -22.49
CA TRP A 182 7.85 8.58 -22.84
C TRP A 182 7.78 10.04 -23.29
N ILE A 183 8.68 10.85 -22.74
CA ILE A 183 8.84 12.27 -23.05
C ILE A 183 10.07 12.44 -23.95
N ALA A 184 9.79 12.62 -25.24
CA ALA A 184 10.79 12.92 -26.27
C ALA A 184 11.63 14.15 -25.95
N GLY A 185 12.91 14.17 -26.33
CA GLY A 185 13.82 15.28 -26.02
C GLY A 185 14.74 14.92 -24.85
N PRO A 186 14.33 15.11 -23.59
CA PRO A 186 15.12 14.70 -22.43
C PRO A 186 15.11 13.18 -22.21
N ASP A 187 14.38 12.38 -22.98
CA ASP A 187 14.41 10.91 -22.90
C ASP A 187 14.14 10.41 -21.47
N ILE A 188 13.00 10.83 -20.92
CA ILE A 188 12.51 10.48 -19.57
C ILE A 188 11.11 9.88 -19.67
N TYR A 189 10.70 9.12 -18.67
CA TYR A 189 9.35 8.58 -18.56
C TYR A 189 8.53 9.37 -17.54
N TYR A 190 7.28 9.65 -17.87
CA TYR A 190 6.28 10.07 -16.91
C TYR A 190 5.76 8.81 -16.21
N ASN A 191 5.91 8.74 -14.90
CA ASN A 191 5.48 7.64 -14.02
C ASN A 191 4.47 8.18 -13.00
N ARG A 192 3.46 8.90 -13.49
CA ARG A 192 2.35 9.48 -12.71
C ARG A 192 2.85 10.42 -11.61
N ALA A 193 3.20 9.89 -10.44
CA ALA A 193 3.74 10.69 -9.37
C ALA A 193 5.14 11.27 -9.72
N HIS A 194 5.96 10.58 -10.52
CA HIS A 194 7.36 10.97 -10.76
C HIS A 194 7.70 11.04 -12.24
N PHE A 195 8.81 11.72 -12.55
CA PHE A 195 9.52 11.49 -13.80
C PHE A 195 10.73 10.60 -13.50
N TYR A 196 10.99 9.66 -14.41
CA TYR A 196 12.05 8.69 -14.32
C TYR A 196 13.08 8.91 -15.44
N ASP A 197 14.37 8.98 -15.06
CA ASP A 197 15.48 9.05 -16.02
C ASP A 197 16.06 7.65 -16.25
N PRO A 198 15.79 7.01 -17.41
CA PRO A 198 16.32 5.68 -17.72
C PRO A 198 17.84 5.65 -17.88
N ALA A 199 18.47 6.77 -18.28
CA ALA A 199 19.92 6.84 -18.40
C ALA A 199 20.64 6.87 -17.03
N LEU A 200 19.94 7.34 -15.99
CA LEU A 200 20.42 7.31 -14.61
C LEU A 200 19.89 6.11 -13.82
N GLY A 201 18.79 5.50 -14.26
CA GLY A 201 18.13 4.38 -13.60
C GLY A 201 17.37 4.76 -12.34
N ARG A 202 16.86 6.01 -12.24
CA ARG A 202 16.19 6.53 -11.04
C ARG A 202 15.22 7.67 -11.34
N PHE A 203 14.37 8.00 -10.37
CA PHE A 203 13.49 9.16 -10.42
C PHE A 203 14.27 10.50 -10.34
N LEU A 204 13.69 11.55 -10.93
CA LEU A 204 14.25 12.91 -10.93
C LEU A 204 14.09 13.62 -9.57
N ALA A 205 13.24 13.09 -8.70
CA ALA A 205 12.84 13.64 -7.41
C ALA A 205 12.70 12.53 -6.37
N GLU A 206 12.88 12.86 -5.09
CA GLU A 206 12.59 11.96 -3.96
C GLU A 206 11.12 11.53 -3.93
N ASP A 207 10.87 10.27 -3.61
CA ASP A 207 9.54 9.68 -3.41
C ASP A 207 8.69 10.55 -2.46
N PRO A 208 7.45 10.94 -2.80
CA PRO A 208 6.60 11.81 -1.98
C PRO A 208 6.09 11.08 -0.74
N LEU A 209 6.06 9.75 -0.77
CA LEU A 209 5.80 8.92 0.42
C LEU A 209 7.05 8.80 1.30
N GLY A 210 8.19 9.30 0.85
CA GLY A 210 9.49 9.10 1.49
C GLY A 210 9.73 7.60 1.70
N TYR A 211 10.11 7.23 2.91
CA TYR A 211 10.32 5.81 3.25
C TYR A 211 9.03 4.98 3.25
N GLY A 212 7.86 5.61 3.14
CA GLY A 212 6.56 4.95 2.96
C GLY A 212 6.43 4.16 1.66
N GLY A 213 7.23 4.46 0.64
CA GLY A 213 7.34 3.67 -0.61
C GLY A 213 8.01 2.29 -0.41
N GLY A 214 8.56 2.03 0.79
CA GLY A 214 9.12 0.74 1.16
C GLY A 214 10.58 0.53 0.71
N ASP A 215 11.25 1.57 0.21
CA ASP A 215 12.69 1.59 -0.03
C ASP A 215 13.38 2.65 0.86
N SER A 216 14.59 2.34 1.30
CA SER A 216 15.51 3.30 1.91
C SER A 216 16.10 4.29 0.90
N ASN A 217 16.07 3.96 -0.39
CA ASN A 217 16.49 4.84 -1.46
C ASN A 217 15.26 5.52 -2.09
N LEU A 218 15.05 6.80 -1.77
CA LEU A 218 13.90 7.57 -2.22
C LEU A 218 13.89 7.86 -3.73
N TYR A 219 14.88 7.40 -4.49
CA TYR A 219 14.96 7.63 -5.93
C TYR A 219 14.84 6.35 -6.75
N SER A 220 14.93 5.18 -6.13
CA SER A 220 15.02 3.92 -6.87
C SER A 220 13.71 3.60 -7.56
N PHE A 221 13.80 3.21 -8.82
CA PHE A 221 12.67 2.57 -9.51
C PHE A 221 12.64 1.09 -9.14
N ALA A 222 11.48 0.59 -8.71
CA ALA A 222 11.19 -0.83 -8.52
C ALA A 222 12.28 -1.59 -7.71
N TRP A 223 12.75 -1.01 -6.59
CA TRP A 223 13.81 -1.54 -5.72
C TRP A 223 15.12 -1.89 -6.46
N ASN A 224 15.44 -1.14 -7.52
CA ASN A 224 16.55 -1.42 -8.45
C ASN A 224 16.49 -2.82 -9.08
N ASN A 225 15.31 -3.43 -9.13
CA ASN A 225 15.06 -4.72 -9.77
C ASN A 225 13.90 -4.65 -10.77
N PRO A 226 14.00 -3.76 -11.78
CA PRO A 226 12.93 -3.52 -12.76
C PRO A 226 12.54 -4.76 -13.58
N LYS A 227 13.41 -5.76 -13.65
CA LYS A 227 13.13 -7.04 -14.33
C LYS A 227 12.01 -7.83 -13.65
N ASN A 228 11.92 -7.74 -12.32
CA ASN A 228 10.96 -8.54 -11.54
C ASN A 228 9.84 -7.70 -10.92
N TRP A 229 9.99 -6.37 -10.93
CA TRP A 229 9.09 -5.43 -10.29
C TRP A 229 8.82 -4.26 -11.24
N SER A 230 7.59 -3.75 -11.19
CA SER A 230 7.19 -2.50 -11.82
C SER A 230 6.87 -1.48 -10.74
N ASP A 231 6.66 -0.23 -11.11
CA ASP A 231 6.12 0.81 -10.21
C ASP A 231 5.07 1.62 -10.99
N PRO A 232 3.83 1.12 -11.06
CA PRO A 232 2.78 1.76 -11.85
C PRO A 232 2.40 3.14 -11.32
N SER A 233 2.33 3.32 -9.99
CA SER A 233 1.96 4.62 -9.41
C SER A 233 3.11 5.64 -9.42
N GLY A 234 4.36 5.16 -9.50
CA GLY A 234 5.56 5.96 -9.27
C GLY A 234 5.78 6.27 -7.79
N LEU A 235 5.15 5.51 -6.89
CA LEU A 235 5.19 5.69 -5.43
C LEU A 235 5.61 4.41 -4.69
N SER A 236 5.51 3.25 -5.34
CA SER A 236 5.84 1.97 -4.69
C SER A 236 5.91 0.84 -5.70
N ALA A 237 6.90 -0.03 -5.56
CA ALA A 237 7.05 -1.20 -6.42
C ALA A 237 5.88 -2.19 -6.28
N ALA A 238 5.32 -2.64 -7.41
CA ALA A 238 4.37 -3.74 -7.54
C ALA A 238 4.99 -4.90 -8.32
N ALA A 239 4.66 -6.14 -7.95
CA ALA A 239 5.15 -7.32 -8.67
C ALA A 239 4.43 -7.46 -10.02
N GLU A 240 5.17 -7.81 -11.07
CA GLU A 240 4.62 -8.11 -12.39
C GLU A 240 4.37 -9.62 -12.52
N GLU A 241 3.11 -10.07 -12.60
CA GLU A 241 2.79 -11.47 -12.92
C GLU A 241 2.33 -11.62 -14.38
N ALA A 242 3.30 -11.94 -15.25
CA ALA A 242 3.04 -12.54 -16.55
C ALA A 242 2.67 -14.03 -16.39
N THR A 243 1.41 -14.40 -16.59
CA THR A 243 1.00 -15.66 -17.25
C THR A 243 -0.50 -15.62 -17.59
N ILE A 244 -0.82 -15.66 -18.90
CA ILE A 244 -2.13 -16.11 -19.37
C ILE A 244 -2.17 -17.62 -19.13
N ASP A 245 -2.88 -18.07 -18.09
CA ASP A 245 -3.14 -19.49 -17.88
C ASP A 245 -4.28 -19.91 -18.83
N GLN A 246 -3.96 -20.78 -19.80
CA GLN A 246 -4.90 -21.37 -20.78
C GLN A 246 -6.08 -22.12 -20.12
N ALA A 247 -6.13 -22.22 -18.80
CA ALA A 247 -7.27 -22.74 -18.03
C ALA A 247 -8.52 -21.83 -18.07
N ALA A 248 -8.39 -20.53 -18.37
CA ALA A 248 -9.55 -19.61 -18.38
C ALA A 248 -10.47 -19.77 -19.61
N VAL A 249 -9.98 -20.34 -20.72
CA VAL A 249 -10.80 -20.57 -21.93
C VAL A 249 -11.66 -21.84 -21.79
N GLY A 250 -11.22 -22.82 -20.99
CA GLY A 250 -12.00 -24.05 -20.73
C GLY A 250 -13.11 -23.88 -19.69
N ALA A 251 -12.99 -22.91 -18.78
CA ALA A 251 -13.95 -22.67 -17.71
C ALA A 251 -15.16 -21.80 -18.15
N ILE A 252 -15.09 -21.13 -19.31
CA ILE A 252 -16.16 -20.27 -19.85
C ILE A 252 -17.14 -21.05 -20.74
N LEU A 253 -16.84 -22.29 -21.13
CA LEU A 253 -17.71 -23.11 -22.00
C LEU A 253 -18.45 -24.25 -21.26
N GLY A 254 -18.39 -24.29 -19.93
CA GLY A 254 -18.98 -25.36 -19.11
C GLY A 254 -20.36 -25.08 -18.53
N ASP A 255 -20.72 -23.82 -18.34
CA ASP A 255 -22.02 -23.42 -17.78
C ASP A 255 -22.82 -22.69 -18.86
N GLY A 256 -24.01 -23.21 -19.15
CA GLY A 256 -24.89 -22.76 -20.21
C GLY A 256 -25.44 -21.35 -20.04
N ILE A 257 -24.58 -20.35 -20.19
CA ILE A 257 -24.97 -19.01 -20.59
C ILE A 257 -24.97 -19.00 -22.12
N VAL A 258 -26.14 -19.27 -22.69
CA VAL A 258 -26.40 -18.89 -24.09
C VAL A 258 -26.60 -17.38 -24.09
N THR A 259 -25.59 -16.64 -24.51
CA THR A 259 -25.78 -15.25 -24.92
C THR A 259 -26.60 -15.26 -26.22
N THR A 260 -27.91 -15.04 -26.15
CA THR A 260 -28.64 -14.57 -27.34
C THR A 260 -28.32 -13.10 -27.55
N ALA A 261 -28.16 -12.70 -28.81
CA ALA A 261 -27.54 -11.46 -29.28
C ALA A 261 -28.27 -10.14 -28.93
N GLU A 262 -29.19 -10.13 -27.97
CA GLU A 262 -29.90 -8.91 -27.55
C GLU A 262 -29.85 -8.83 -26.02
N GLY A 263 -29.05 -7.89 -25.50
CA GLY A 263 -28.67 -7.80 -24.10
C GLY A 263 -29.82 -7.60 -23.12
N THR A 264 -30.35 -8.69 -22.58
CA THR A 264 -31.18 -8.71 -21.36
C THR A 264 -30.86 -9.95 -20.52
N THR A 265 -30.51 -9.75 -19.24
CA THR A 265 -30.33 -10.83 -18.26
C THR A 265 -31.65 -11.12 -17.55
N ALA A 266 -32.14 -12.36 -17.63
CA ALA A 266 -33.19 -12.88 -16.75
C ALA A 266 -32.61 -13.99 -15.85
N LEU A 267 -32.69 -13.83 -14.52
CA LEU A 267 -32.40 -14.88 -13.56
C LEU A 267 -33.56 -15.88 -13.52
N ALA A 268 -33.33 -17.14 -13.90
CA ALA A 268 -34.23 -18.23 -13.56
C ALA A 268 -33.87 -18.75 -12.15
N THR A 269 -34.84 -18.71 -11.26
CA THR A 269 -34.74 -19.18 -9.88
C THR A 269 -34.79 -20.71 -9.79
N GLY A 270 -33.98 -21.27 -8.88
CA GLY A 270 -34.24 -22.55 -8.22
C GLY A 270 -33.38 -23.74 -8.65
N ALA A 271 -32.38 -24.09 -7.82
CA ALA A 271 -32.12 -25.47 -7.37
C ALA A 271 -30.94 -25.52 -6.36
N ASP A 272 -31.28 -25.96 -5.15
CA ASP A 272 -30.52 -26.48 -4.01
C ASP A 272 -28.97 -26.52 -4.06
N ALA A 273 -28.39 -25.71 -3.18
CA ALA A 273 -26.98 -25.72 -2.78
C ALA A 273 -26.64 -26.93 -1.89
N ALA A 274 -26.36 -28.10 -2.48
CA ALA A 274 -25.81 -29.23 -1.72
C ALA A 274 -24.94 -30.25 -2.48
N SER A 275 -24.70 -30.13 -3.79
CA SER A 275 -24.07 -31.24 -4.57
C SER A 275 -22.81 -30.91 -5.39
N VAL A 276 -22.18 -29.74 -5.26
CA VAL A 276 -20.95 -29.41 -6.04
C VAL A 276 -19.69 -29.25 -5.16
N THR A 277 -19.66 -29.87 -3.97
CA THR A 277 -18.48 -29.86 -3.07
C THR A 277 -17.47 -30.99 -3.29
N ALA A 278 -17.57 -31.76 -4.38
CA ALA A 278 -16.64 -32.86 -4.61
C ALA A 278 -16.26 -33.02 -6.09
N ARG A 279 -15.34 -32.16 -6.58
CA ARG A 279 -14.29 -32.45 -7.59
C ARG A 279 -13.83 -31.15 -8.27
N SER A 280 -12.76 -30.55 -7.77
CA SER A 280 -11.77 -29.74 -8.53
C SER A 280 -10.84 -28.95 -7.59
N GLY A 281 -10.10 -29.66 -6.75
CA GLY A 281 -9.09 -29.09 -5.84
C GLY A 281 -7.82 -28.57 -6.52
N SER A 282 -7.88 -28.02 -7.74
CA SER A 282 -6.68 -27.50 -8.42
C SER A 282 -6.90 -26.31 -9.37
N ALA A 283 -8.11 -25.76 -9.49
CA ALA A 283 -8.38 -24.62 -10.39
C ALA A 283 -8.71 -23.29 -9.67
N VAL A 284 -9.03 -23.32 -8.37
CA VAL A 284 -9.49 -22.12 -7.62
C VAL A 284 -8.35 -21.33 -6.95
N GLN A 285 -7.09 -21.78 -7.09
CA GLN A 285 -5.96 -21.20 -6.34
C GLN A 285 -5.27 -19.99 -7.00
N LYS A 286 -5.83 -19.41 -8.08
CA LYS A 286 -5.18 -18.31 -8.84
C LYS A 286 -6.03 -17.06 -9.12
N ILE A 287 -7.19 -16.89 -8.45
CA ILE A 287 -8.05 -15.68 -8.65
C ILE A 287 -8.11 -14.81 -7.37
N GLY A 288 -7.19 -14.99 -6.42
CA GLY A 288 -7.19 -14.23 -5.15
C GLY A 288 -6.53 -12.84 -5.19
N ALA A 289 -5.83 -12.48 -6.27
CA ALA A 289 -5.05 -11.23 -6.35
C ALA A 289 -5.71 -10.13 -7.19
N ARG A 290 -6.87 -10.39 -7.82
CA ARG A 290 -7.49 -9.47 -8.80
C ARG A 290 -8.69 -8.67 -8.29
N ILE A 291 -9.02 -8.71 -6.99
CA ILE A 291 -10.22 -8.05 -6.45
C ILE A 291 -9.90 -6.89 -5.47
N ALA A 292 -8.64 -6.62 -5.13
CA ALA A 292 -8.34 -5.47 -4.24
C ALA A 292 -8.29 -4.11 -4.99
N CYS A 293 -7.90 -4.09 -6.27
CA CYS A 293 -7.63 -2.85 -7.00
C CYS A 293 -8.82 -2.29 -7.78
N THR A 294 -9.81 -3.10 -8.18
CA THR A 294 -11.04 -2.64 -8.84
C THR A 294 -12.11 -2.11 -7.88
N PHE A 295 -11.91 -2.23 -6.56
CA PHE A 295 -12.92 -1.84 -5.58
C PHE A 295 -12.95 -0.35 -5.22
N PHE A 296 -11.90 0.41 -5.53
CA PHE A 296 -11.88 1.86 -5.25
C PHE A 296 -12.63 2.71 -6.29
N VAL A 297 -12.95 2.17 -7.46
CA VAL A 297 -13.60 2.94 -8.55
C VAL A 297 -15.12 2.73 -8.63
N LEU A 298 -15.63 1.58 -8.18
CA LEU A 298 -17.08 1.29 -8.20
C LEU A 298 -17.85 1.80 -6.96
N ALA A 299 -17.19 1.99 -5.81
CA ALA A 299 -17.84 2.52 -4.61
C ALA A 299 -18.25 4.00 -4.76
N ASP A 300 -17.47 4.79 -5.52
CA ASP A 300 -17.80 6.17 -5.84
C ASP A 300 -18.92 6.28 -6.89
N ALA A 301 -18.98 5.36 -7.87
CA ALA A 301 -20.02 5.36 -8.89
C ALA A 301 -21.41 4.98 -8.33
N LEU A 302 -21.47 4.12 -7.31
CA LEU A 302 -22.73 3.69 -6.67
C LEU A 302 -23.23 4.67 -5.59
N SER A 303 -22.43 5.65 -5.18
CA SER A 303 -22.81 6.65 -4.17
C SER A 303 -23.63 7.82 -4.75
N PHE A 304 -23.74 7.93 -6.08
CA PHE A 304 -24.49 9.01 -6.76
C PHE A 304 -25.88 8.62 -7.29
N ALA A 305 -26.22 7.33 -7.30
CA ALA A 305 -27.52 6.86 -7.78
C ALA A 305 -28.38 6.36 -6.59
N ASN A 306 -29.13 7.26 -5.96
CA ASN A 306 -30.18 6.90 -4.99
C ASN A 306 -31.35 6.18 -5.70
N ASP A 307 -31.14 4.93 -6.14
CA ASP A 307 -32.18 4.09 -6.76
C ASP A 307 -32.49 2.86 -5.88
N PRO A 308 -33.71 2.74 -5.33
CA PRO A 308 -34.12 1.61 -4.47
C PRO A 308 -34.31 0.26 -5.18
N SER A 309 -34.08 0.17 -6.50
CA SER A 309 -34.23 -1.09 -7.26
C SER A 309 -33.01 -2.03 -7.21
N LEU A 310 -31.89 -1.63 -6.61
CA LEU A 310 -30.61 -2.37 -6.62
C LEU A 310 -30.29 -3.16 -5.33
N VAL A 311 -31.24 -3.30 -4.42
CA VAL A 311 -31.04 -3.96 -3.10
C VAL A 311 -30.56 -5.42 -3.22
N GLY A 312 -30.87 -6.11 -4.32
CA GLY A 312 -30.42 -7.49 -4.56
C GLY A 312 -28.93 -7.66 -4.93
N ALA A 313 -28.23 -6.58 -5.30
CA ALA A 313 -26.80 -6.64 -5.65
C ALA A 313 -25.88 -6.62 -4.41
N TYR A 314 -26.42 -6.26 -3.24
CA TYR A 314 -25.68 -6.17 -1.98
C TYR A 314 -25.37 -7.55 -1.36
N ASP A 315 -26.28 -8.51 -1.53
CA ASP A 315 -26.17 -9.85 -0.90
C ASP A 315 -25.25 -10.82 -1.67
N LEU A 316 -24.92 -10.55 -2.95
CA LEU A 316 -23.98 -11.37 -3.72
C LEU A 316 -22.51 -11.03 -3.39
N VAL A 317 -22.24 -9.81 -2.89
CA VAL A 317 -20.89 -9.33 -2.55
C VAL A 317 -20.41 -9.90 -1.21
N THR A 318 -21.32 -10.20 -0.29
CA THR A 318 -21.00 -10.74 1.03
C THR A 318 -20.61 -12.21 1.02
N ASP A 319 -21.10 -13.03 0.08
CA ASP A 319 -20.92 -14.48 0.14
C ASP A 319 -19.59 -15.00 -0.46
N MET A 320 -18.98 -14.26 -1.41
CA MET A 320 -17.67 -14.61 -2.01
C MET A 320 -16.46 -14.29 -1.12
N SER A 321 -16.66 -13.58 0.00
CA SER A 321 -15.61 -13.22 0.96
C SER A 321 -15.10 -14.43 1.77
N SER A 322 -15.84 -15.53 1.78
CA SER A 322 -15.56 -16.69 2.64
C SER A 322 -14.62 -17.74 2.01
N CYS A 323 -14.34 -17.69 0.70
CA CYS A 323 -13.61 -18.75 0.00
C CYS A 323 -12.14 -18.43 -0.39
N ALA A 324 -11.68 -17.17 -0.37
CA ALA A 324 -10.38 -16.80 -0.95
C ALA A 324 -9.15 -16.86 -0.01
N VAL A 325 -9.31 -17.16 1.29
CA VAL A 325 -8.22 -17.01 2.29
C VAL A 325 -7.25 -18.21 2.37
N LYS A 326 -7.44 -19.26 1.56
CA LYS A 326 -6.55 -20.44 1.58
C LYS A 326 -5.85 -20.67 0.24
N ALA A 327 -4.85 -19.84 -0.09
CA ALA A 327 -3.49 -20.28 -0.43
C ALA A 327 -2.73 -19.35 -1.39
N VAL A 328 -1.75 -18.59 -0.86
CA VAL A 328 -0.50 -18.26 -1.57
C VAL A 328 0.63 -18.22 -0.53
N LYS A 329 1.67 -19.04 -0.71
CA LYS A 329 2.94 -18.94 0.01
C LYS A 329 3.83 -17.90 -0.71
N LYS A 330 4.16 -16.78 -0.05
CA LYS A 330 5.10 -15.76 -0.56
C LYS A 330 6.57 -16.22 -0.48
N PRO A 331 7.45 -15.87 -1.46
CA PRO A 331 8.89 -15.76 -1.25
C PRO A 331 9.19 -14.51 -0.39
N ARG A 332 10.27 -14.56 0.39
CA ARG A 332 10.53 -13.68 1.54
C ARG A 332 11.62 -12.62 1.21
N PRO A 333 11.35 -11.31 1.32
CA PRO A 333 12.40 -10.31 1.57
C PRO A 333 12.87 -10.39 3.03
N PRO A 334 14.05 -9.84 3.39
CA PRO A 334 14.64 -10.03 4.71
C PRO A 334 13.83 -9.30 5.79
N THR A 335 12.91 -10.03 6.43
CA THR A 335 12.12 -9.53 7.55
C THR A 335 12.89 -9.69 8.86
N ARG A 336 13.31 -8.56 9.45
CA ARG A 336 13.39 -8.45 10.92
C ARG A 336 11.97 -8.68 11.44
N LYS A 337 11.76 -9.79 12.17
CA LYS A 337 10.45 -10.15 12.72
C LYS A 337 10.21 -9.37 14.00
N SER A 338 9.20 -8.51 14.01
CA SER A 338 8.63 -7.95 15.22
C SER A 338 8.09 -9.08 16.11
N SER A 339 8.33 -8.95 17.41
CA SER A 339 7.72 -9.75 18.45
C SER A 339 6.64 -8.87 19.10
N PRO A 340 5.45 -9.37 19.43
CA PRO A 340 4.49 -8.58 20.18
C PRO A 340 5.06 -8.24 21.56
N SER A 341 4.79 -7.03 22.02
CA SER A 341 5.13 -6.55 23.36
C SER A 341 4.58 -7.52 24.42
N PRO A 342 5.36 -7.89 25.45
CA PRO A 342 4.91 -8.83 26.48
C PRO A 342 3.72 -8.27 27.27
N GLY A 343 2.61 -9.03 27.34
CA GLY A 343 1.61 -8.89 28.42
C GLY A 343 0.24 -8.29 28.09
N CYS A 344 -0.21 -8.20 26.83
CA CYS A 344 -1.55 -7.65 26.55
C CYS A 344 -2.61 -8.75 26.30
N SER A 345 -3.57 -8.90 27.21
CA SER A 345 -4.79 -9.70 27.04
C SER A 345 -6.02 -8.92 27.50
N ILE A 346 -6.59 -8.05 26.64
CA ILE A 346 -7.79 -7.25 26.97
C ILE A 346 -8.75 -7.17 25.79
N SER A 347 -10.04 -7.46 26.06
CA SER A 347 -11.22 -7.49 25.16
C SER A 347 -11.40 -6.22 24.36
N GLY A 348 -11.70 -6.40 23.07
CA GLY A 348 -11.95 -5.32 22.11
C GLY A 348 -13.06 -4.38 22.56
N PHE A 349 -13.08 -3.20 21.95
CA PHE A 349 -14.03 -2.08 22.07
C PHE A 349 -13.46 -0.75 22.61
N SER A 350 -12.13 -0.62 22.83
CA SER A 350 -11.52 0.67 23.18
C SER A 350 -11.76 1.74 22.09
N SER A 351 -12.23 2.92 22.48
CA SER A 351 -12.54 4.06 21.59
C SER A 351 -12.57 5.41 22.34
N PHE A 352 -12.56 6.52 21.59
CA PHE A 352 -12.63 7.91 22.08
C PHE A 352 -13.82 8.67 21.48
N GLU A 353 -14.30 9.71 22.16
CA GLU A 353 -15.31 10.64 21.63
C GLU A 353 -14.71 11.54 20.52
N ALA A 354 -15.57 12.04 19.62
CA ALA A 354 -15.19 13.02 18.61
C ALA A 354 -14.50 14.25 19.22
N GLY A 355 -13.59 14.87 18.48
CA GLY A 355 -12.78 16.00 18.92
C GLY A 355 -11.52 15.61 19.68
N THR A 356 -11.32 14.32 20.00
CA THR A 356 -10.10 13.84 20.68
C THR A 356 -8.88 14.07 19.79
N PRO A 357 -7.89 14.89 20.19
CA PRO A 357 -6.71 15.16 19.38
C PRO A 357 -5.80 13.93 19.27
N ILE A 358 -5.33 13.63 18.06
CA ILE A 358 -4.38 12.57 17.76
C ILE A 358 -3.12 13.20 17.18
N GLU A 359 -1.95 12.81 17.67
CA GLU A 359 -0.67 13.29 17.15
C GLU A 359 -0.38 12.64 15.79
N THR A 360 -0.44 13.43 14.72
CA THR A 360 -0.15 12.99 13.35
C THR A 360 1.09 13.67 12.81
N ALA A 361 1.69 13.12 11.74
CA ALA A 361 2.86 13.71 11.09
C ALA A 361 2.63 15.15 10.58
N PHE A 362 1.38 15.57 10.44
CA PHE A 362 0.96 16.91 9.99
C PHE A 362 0.42 17.79 11.13
N GLY A 363 0.69 17.41 12.38
CA GLY A 363 0.15 18.05 13.57
C GLY A 363 -1.11 17.38 14.08
N ARG A 364 -1.73 17.95 15.13
CA ARG A 364 -2.87 17.30 15.79
C ARG A 364 -4.14 17.41 14.97
N ARG A 365 -4.82 16.27 14.83
CA ARG A 365 -6.12 16.18 14.16
C ARG A 365 -7.13 15.47 15.06
N PRO A 366 -8.41 15.84 15.03
CA PRO A 366 -9.42 15.16 15.82
C PRO A 366 -9.64 13.72 15.28
N ILE A 367 -9.94 12.79 16.19
CA ILE A 367 -9.95 11.35 15.91
C ILE A 367 -10.92 10.94 14.78
N GLU A 368 -12.04 11.63 14.64
CA GLU A 368 -13.06 11.38 13.61
C GLU A 368 -12.61 11.78 12.19
N GLU A 369 -11.55 12.59 12.08
CA GLU A 369 -10.97 12.99 10.79
C GLU A 369 -9.83 12.08 10.35
N ILE A 370 -9.38 11.16 11.20
CA ILE A 370 -8.29 10.23 10.90
C ILE A 370 -8.72 9.22 9.84
N ALA A 371 -7.93 9.10 8.78
CA ALA A 371 -8.17 8.23 7.64
C ALA A 371 -7.16 7.06 7.58
N ILE A 372 -7.53 5.98 6.88
CA ILE A 372 -6.59 4.89 6.57
C ILE A 372 -5.42 5.46 5.77
N GLY A 373 -4.20 5.18 6.23
CA GLY A 373 -2.97 5.71 5.64
C GLY A 373 -2.41 6.96 6.33
N ASP A 374 -3.20 7.65 7.18
CA ASP A 374 -2.67 8.75 8.00
C ASP A 374 -1.55 8.24 8.90
N LEU A 375 -0.48 9.03 9.02
CA LEU A 375 0.66 8.71 9.86
C LEU A 375 0.44 9.27 11.27
N VAL A 376 0.31 8.38 12.24
CA VAL A 376 0.18 8.72 13.66
C VAL A 376 1.45 8.38 14.41
N ALA A 377 1.78 9.16 15.43
CA ALA A 377 2.91 8.86 16.29
C ALA A 377 2.59 7.59 17.11
N ALA A 378 3.50 6.62 17.08
CA ALA A 378 3.39 5.36 17.80
C ALA A 378 4.75 4.98 18.38
N ARG A 379 4.74 4.30 19.53
CA ARG A 379 5.98 3.91 20.22
C ARG A 379 6.32 2.46 19.94
N ASP A 380 7.51 2.21 19.43
CA ASP A 380 7.99 0.85 19.22
C ASP A 380 8.16 0.14 20.58
N GLY A 381 7.45 -0.97 20.77
CA GLY A 381 7.42 -1.68 22.04
C GLY A 381 8.74 -2.39 22.41
N PHE A 382 9.70 -2.45 21.50
CA PHE A 382 11.01 -3.08 21.67
C PHE A 382 12.15 -2.06 21.83
N THR A 383 12.15 -0.98 21.06
CA THR A 383 13.18 0.07 21.13
C THR A 383 12.79 1.23 22.05
N GLY A 384 11.49 1.45 22.27
CA GLY A 384 10.96 2.59 23.01
C GLY A 384 10.94 3.89 22.21
N GLU A 385 11.43 3.88 20.96
CA GLU A 385 11.45 5.05 20.08
C GLU A 385 10.04 5.37 19.56
N VAL A 386 9.73 6.65 19.43
CA VAL A 386 8.49 7.11 18.79
C VAL A 386 8.77 7.30 17.31
N ASP A 387 7.93 6.70 16.47
CA ASP A 387 8.03 6.76 15.01
C ASP A 387 6.63 6.90 14.40
N TRP A 388 6.58 7.29 13.13
CA TRP A 388 5.34 7.48 12.40
C TRP A 388 4.84 6.15 11.85
N ARG A 389 3.62 5.76 12.22
CA ARG A 389 2.99 4.52 11.77
C ARG A 389 1.69 4.79 11.03
N PRO A 390 1.44 4.11 9.90
CA PRO A 390 0.21 4.29 9.15
C PRO A 390 -0.98 3.64 9.86
N VAL A 391 -2.11 4.34 9.81
CA VAL A 391 -3.42 3.80 10.17
C VAL A 391 -3.86 2.75 9.14
N ARG A 392 -4.37 1.61 9.62
CA ARG A 392 -4.69 0.42 8.83
C ARG A 392 -6.18 0.11 8.74
N GLU A 393 -6.94 0.45 9.77
CA GLU A 393 -8.37 0.18 9.87
C GLU A 393 -9.02 1.30 10.68
N LEU A 394 -10.28 1.60 10.40
CA LEU A 394 -11.06 2.57 11.18
C LEU A 394 -12.22 1.86 11.84
N PHE A 395 -12.47 2.20 13.10
CA PHE A 395 -13.54 1.65 13.91
C PHE A 395 -14.46 2.78 14.37
N ARG A 396 -15.76 2.58 14.22
CA ARG A 396 -16.80 3.46 14.75
C ARG A 396 -17.89 2.65 15.41
N ARG A 397 -18.37 3.09 16.56
CA ARG A 397 -19.50 2.47 17.25
C ARG A 397 -20.17 3.46 18.19
N THR A 398 -21.35 3.11 18.68
CA THR A 398 -21.98 3.82 19.79
C THR A 398 -21.59 3.16 21.11
N ALA A 399 -20.99 3.92 22.03
CA ALA A 399 -20.70 3.48 23.39
C ALA A 399 -21.82 3.94 24.33
N PRO A 400 -22.28 3.09 25.27
CA PRO A 400 -23.37 3.43 26.19
C PRO A 400 -22.94 4.42 27.30
N SER A 401 -21.65 4.58 27.52
CA SER A 401 -21.06 5.48 28.52
C SER A 401 -19.70 5.99 28.07
N ILE A 402 -19.30 7.14 28.61
CA ILE A 402 -18.00 7.79 28.39
C ILE A 402 -17.37 8.06 29.75
N THR A 403 -16.07 7.81 29.87
CA THR A 403 -15.28 8.16 31.05
C THR A 403 -14.54 9.47 30.78
N HIS A 404 -14.66 10.41 31.71
CA HIS A 404 -13.88 11.65 31.76
C HIS A 404 -12.58 11.36 32.51
N LEU A 405 -11.48 11.25 31.76
CA LEU A 405 -10.14 11.06 32.30
C LEU A 405 -9.45 12.43 32.40
N THR A 406 -9.26 12.93 33.61
CA THR A 406 -8.56 14.20 33.83
C THR A 406 -7.08 13.94 34.08
N LEU A 407 -6.21 14.57 33.27
CA LEU A 407 -4.76 14.42 33.34
C LEU A 407 -4.09 15.75 33.66
N ASP A 408 -3.15 15.73 34.61
CA ASP A 408 -2.29 16.85 34.97
C ASP A 408 -0.90 16.65 34.32
N GLY A 409 -0.54 17.58 33.44
CA GLY A 409 0.76 17.64 32.78
C GLY A 409 1.88 18.18 33.67
N PRO A 410 3.15 17.92 33.33
CA PRO A 410 4.31 18.36 34.11
C PRO A 410 4.49 19.88 34.14
N ASP A 411 3.87 20.61 33.21
CA ASP A 411 3.84 22.08 33.14
C ASP A 411 2.66 22.69 33.93
N GLY A 412 1.89 21.87 34.65
CA GLY A 412 0.72 22.29 35.43
C GLY A 412 -0.54 22.50 34.59
N ARG A 413 -0.52 22.21 33.28
CA ARG A 413 -1.72 22.21 32.44
C ARG A 413 -2.57 20.99 32.71
N ARG A 414 -3.88 21.18 32.71
CA ARG A 414 -4.87 20.11 32.89
C ARG A 414 -5.62 19.87 31.60
N GLU A 415 -5.73 18.62 31.19
CA GLU A 415 -6.54 18.18 30.05
C GLU A 415 -7.57 17.14 30.49
N ILE A 416 -8.67 17.04 29.75
CA ILE A 416 -9.72 16.05 29.97
C ILE A 416 -9.90 15.27 28.67
N LEU A 417 -9.76 13.95 28.76
CA LEU A 417 -10.00 13.03 27.65
C LEU A 417 -11.34 12.31 27.85
N HIS A 418 -12.15 12.30 26.80
CA HIS A 418 -13.42 11.60 26.76
C HIS A 418 -13.25 10.24 26.10
N VAL A 419 -13.20 9.19 26.92
CA VAL A 419 -12.70 7.87 26.52
C VAL A 419 -13.57 6.74 27.08
N THR A 420 -13.66 5.63 26.35
CA THR A 420 -14.36 4.43 26.84
C THR A 420 -13.62 3.79 28.02
N SER A 421 -14.36 3.21 28.97
CA SER A 421 -13.83 2.67 30.23
C SER A 421 -12.81 1.54 30.06
N GLU A 422 -12.88 0.81 28.94
CA GLU A 422 -12.01 -0.28 28.56
C GLU A 422 -10.73 0.16 27.86
N HIS A 423 -10.55 1.46 27.56
CA HIS A 423 -9.38 1.91 26.81
C HIS A 423 -8.09 1.78 27.61
N PRO A 424 -7.09 1.04 27.13
CA PRO A 424 -5.80 0.93 27.81
C PRO A 424 -4.93 2.17 27.56
N PHE A 425 -4.29 2.64 28.63
CA PHE A 425 -3.18 3.61 28.61
C PHE A 425 -1.91 2.99 29.21
N PHE A 426 -0.74 3.41 28.73
CA PHE A 426 0.53 2.91 29.26
C PHE A 426 0.91 3.67 30.54
N VAL A 427 0.86 2.98 31.68
CA VAL A 427 1.16 3.54 33.00
C VAL A 427 2.57 3.13 33.43
N ALA A 428 3.41 4.11 33.75
CA ALA A 428 4.77 3.92 34.21
C ALA A 428 4.81 2.97 35.44
N GLY A 429 5.53 1.86 35.31
CA GLY A 429 5.66 0.84 36.36
C GLY A 429 4.47 -0.13 36.49
N LYS A 430 3.35 0.08 35.77
CA LYS A 430 2.18 -0.81 35.76
C LYS A 430 1.87 -1.42 34.38
N GLY A 431 2.41 -0.87 33.29
CA GLY A 431 2.14 -1.31 31.92
C GLY A 431 0.79 -0.83 31.41
N TRP A 432 0.14 -1.58 30.51
CA TRP A 432 -1.17 -1.23 29.96
C TRP A 432 -2.28 -1.40 31.00
N VAL A 433 -2.95 -0.29 31.35
CA VAL A 433 -4.04 -0.25 32.34
C VAL A 433 -5.28 0.37 31.69
N GLU A 434 -6.42 -0.32 31.79
CA GLU A 434 -7.72 0.18 31.33
C GLU A 434 -8.17 1.40 32.14
N VAL A 435 -8.85 2.36 31.52
CA VAL A 435 -9.32 3.59 32.21
C VAL A 435 -10.10 3.29 33.50
N ARG A 436 -10.99 2.29 33.49
CA ARG A 436 -11.77 1.91 34.69
C ARG A 436 -10.94 1.39 35.87
N ARG A 437 -9.65 1.12 35.66
CA ARG A 437 -8.70 0.63 36.67
C ARG A 437 -7.64 1.68 37.02
N LEU A 438 -7.67 2.85 36.39
CA LEU A 438 -6.78 3.95 36.73
C LEU A 438 -7.18 4.54 38.08
N GLU A 439 -6.18 4.80 38.91
CA GLU A 439 -6.35 5.44 40.21
C GLU A 439 -5.71 6.84 40.19
N ARG A 440 -6.24 7.74 41.01
CA ARG A 440 -5.66 9.08 41.17
C ARG A 440 -4.19 8.97 41.58
N GLY A 441 -3.32 9.64 40.84
CA GLY A 441 -1.87 9.61 41.03
C GLY A 441 -1.13 8.62 40.12
N ASP A 442 -1.84 7.78 39.35
CA ASP A 442 -1.22 6.98 38.29
C ASP A 442 -0.54 7.87 37.26
N ARG A 443 0.56 7.38 36.68
CA ARG A 443 1.44 8.14 35.79
C ARG A 443 1.41 7.55 34.38
N ILE A 444 0.64 8.14 33.49
CA ILE A 444 0.56 7.73 32.08
C ILE A 444 1.77 8.28 31.33
N VAL A 445 2.44 7.45 30.53
CA VAL A 445 3.58 7.87 29.70
C VAL A 445 3.07 8.72 28.53
N SER A 446 3.80 9.79 28.22
CA SER A 446 3.52 10.63 27.06
C SER A 446 4.59 10.55 25.98
N GLU A 447 4.31 11.12 24.81
CA GLU A 447 5.19 11.17 23.64
C GLU A 447 6.62 11.62 24.00
N ARG A 448 6.76 12.70 24.78
CA ARG A 448 8.05 13.35 25.12
C ARG A 448 8.81 12.71 26.30
N GLU A 449 8.55 11.44 26.57
CA GLU A 449 9.09 10.69 27.72
C GLU A 449 8.75 11.29 29.11
N ALA A 450 7.78 12.20 29.16
CA ALA A 450 7.23 12.71 30.41
C ALA A 450 6.05 11.84 30.88
N THR A 451 5.64 12.00 32.15
CA THR A 451 4.43 11.32 32.67
C THR A 451 3.32 12.32 32.99
N LEU A 452 2.09 11.97 32.66
CA LEU A 452 0.86 12.69 33.00
C LEU A 452 0.22 12.04 34.23
N ALA A 453 -0.07 12.85 35.26
CA ALA A 453 -0.68 12.34 36.48
C ALA A 453 -2.20 12.27 36.34
N VAL A 454 -2.80 11.12 36.64
CA VAL A 454 -4.26 10.95 36.69
C VAL A 454 -4.81 11.76 37.87
N ALA A 455 -5.58 12.81 37.57
CA ALA A 455 -6.14 13.72 38.56
C ALA A 455 -7.53 13.29 39.04
N ASP A 456 -8.36 12.83 38.10
CA ASP A 456 -9.72 12.32 38.32
C ASP A 456 -10.13 11.35 37.21
N VAL A 457 -11.00 10.40 37.54
CA VAL A 457 -11.63 9.48 36.60
C VAL A 457 -13.11 9.38 36.98
N SER A 458 -14.00 9.88 36.12
CA SER A 458 -15.44 9.87 36.38
C SER A 458 -16.23 9.32 35.19
N LEU A 459 -17.24 8.50 35.47
CA LEU A 459 -18.06 7.85 34.45
C LEU A 459 -19.36 8.63 34.22
N GLU A 460 -19.71 8.85 32.95
CA GLU A 460 -21.00 9.40 32.53
C GLU A 460 -21.73 8.37 31.66
N GLU A 461 -22.95 7.99 32.06
CA GLU A 461 -23.83 7.11 31.28
C GLU A 461 -24.52 7.90 30.15
N ARG A 462 -23.75 8.21 29.11
CA ARG A 462 -24.22 8.90 27.91
C ARG A 462 -23.90 8.11 26.66
N SER A 463 -24.95 7.73 25.92
CA SER A 463 -24.82 7.10 24.60
C SER A 463 -24.16 8.06 23.62
N THR A 464 -22.96 7.71 23.14
CA THR A 464 -22.09 8.61 22.36
C THR A 464 -21.44 7.85 21.20
N LEU A 465 -21.34 8.50 20.03
CA LEU A 465 -20.59 7.95 18.90
C LEU A 465 -19.09 8.08 19.17
N VAL A 466 -18.37 6.96 19.10
CA VAL A 466 -16.95 6.87 19.43
C VAL A 466 -16.15 6.27 18.28
N TYR A 467 -14.88 6.66 18.23
CA TYR A 467 -13.94 6.40 17.15
C TYR A 467 -12.70 5.69 17.70
N ASN A 468 -12.14 4.79 16.90
CA ASN A 468 -10.83 4.20 17.10
C ASN A 468 -10.27 3.85 15.70
N PHE A 469 -9.00 3.51 15.61
CA PHE A 469 -8.37 3.10 14.36
C PHE A 469 -7.22 2.16 14.66
N GLU A 470 -6.91 1.20 13.78
CA GLU A 470 -5.78 0.26 13.88
C GLU A 470 -4.47 0.93 13.43
N VAL A 471 -3.37 0.80 14.19
CA VAL A 471 -2.04 1.32 13.82
C VAL A 471 -1.11 0.18 13.44
N ALA A 472 -0.36 0.34 12.35
CA ALA A 472 0.55 -0.70 11.89
C ALA A 472 1.65 -1.01 12.92
N GLN A 473 1.97 -2.31 13.04
CA GLN A 473 3.07 -2.88 13.84
C GLN A 473 2.85 -2.86 15.35
N ASP A 474 2.76 -1.68 15.96
CA ASP A 474 2.95 -1.49 17.40
C ASP A 474 1.64 -1.36 18.18
N HIS A 475 0.51 -1.22 17.47
CA HIS A 475 -0.84 -1.20 18.04
C HIS A 475 -1.01 -0.16 19.20
N ASN A 476 -0.26 0.95 19.16
CA ASN A 476 -0.39 2.09 20.07
C ASN A 476 -0.36 3.41 19.30
N TYR A 477 -0.78 4.50 19.96
CA TYR A 477 -0.73 5.87 19.46
C TYR A 477 -0.84 6.88 20.59
N PHE A 478 -0.51 8.15 20.32
CA PHE A 478 -0.60 9.23 21.30
C PHE A 478 -1.86 10.08 21.11
N VAL A 479 -2.54 10.36 22.23
CA VAL A 479 -3.82 11.09 22.27
C VAL A 479 -3.77 12.29 23.21
N GLY A 480 -4.58 13.31 22.93
CA GLY A 480 -4.66 14.52 23.76
C GLY A 480 -3.57 15.54 23.47
N ASP A 481 -3.69 16.70 24.10
CA ASP A 481 -2.75 17.80 23.91
C ASP A 481 -1.40 17.55 24.61
N ALA A 482 -1.38 16.69 25.61
CA ALA A 482 -0.15 16.27 26.26
C ALA A 482 0.41 14.95 25.68
N GLY A 483 -0.30 14.32 24.73
CA GLY A 483 0.15 13.13 24.00
C GLY A 483 0.27 11.90 24.88
N ALA A 484 -0.81 11.52 25.57
CA ALA A 484 -0.92 10.31 26.40
C ALA A 484 -0.87 9.03 25.54
N GLU A 485 -0.08 8.03 25.95
CA GLU A 485 0.09 6.79 25.17
C GLU A 485 -1.07 5.80 25.38
N ALA A 486 -1.79 5.49 24.30
CA ALA A 486 -2.98 4.64 24.27
C ALA A 486 -2.77 3.41 23.36
N HIS A 487 -3.47 2.30 23.65
CA HIS A 487 -3.34 1.04 22.87
C HIS A 487 -4.63 0.62 22.16
N ASN A 488 -4.45 -0.18 21.11
CA ASN A 488 -5.39 -0.44 20.04
C ASN A 488 -5.68 -1.93 19.81
N ALA A 489 -6.29 -2.63 20.77
CA ALA A 489 -6.44 -4.10 20.69
C ALA A 489 -7.86 -4.60 20.37
N ARG A 490 -7.96 -5.59 19.46
CA ARG A 490 -8.98 -6.66 19.42
C ARG A 490 -8.45 -7.95 20.08
N VAL A 491 -9.34 -8.75 20.68
CA VAL A 491 -9.03 -10.02 21.39
C VAL A 491 -8.95 -11.26 20.51
N ARG A 492 -8.11 -12.22 20.94
CA ARG A 492 -8.17 -13.64 20.57
C ARG A 492 -8.66 -14.51 21.74
N PRO A 493 -9.44 -15.57 21.50
CA PRO A 493 -10.01 -16.38 22.57
C PRO A 493 -8.94 -17.21 23.32
N PRO A 494 -9.13 -17.49 24.63
CA PRO A 494 -8.19 -18.26 25.44
C PRO A 494 -8.31 -19.77 25.13
N GLY A 495 -7.19 -20.51 25.16
CA GLY A 495 -7.28 -21.97 25.07
C GLY A 495 -5.98 -22.78 24.87
N HIS A 496 -4.83 -22.17 24.56
CA HIS A 496 -3.58 -22.94 24.45
C HIS A 496 -2.76 -22.84 25.75
N VAL A 497 -2.77 -23.91 26.56
CA VAL A 497 -2.02 -24.02 27.84
C VAL A 497 -0.53 -23.65 27.70
N LEU A 498 0.07 -23.92 26.54
CA LEU A 498 1.46 -23.56 26.26
C LEU A 498 1.69 -22.05 26.13
N ASP A 499 0.68 -21.30 25.72
CA ASP A 499 0.74 -19.84 25.56
C ASP A 499 0.65 -19.15 26.93
N GLU A 500 -0.26 -19.60 27.80
CA GLU A 500 -0.35 -19.11 29.18
C GLU A 500 0.95 -19.32 29.96
N ILE A 501 1.63 -20.44 29.71
CA ILE A 501 2.88 -20.78 30.37
C ILE A 501 4.06 -19.97 29.79
N PHE A 502 4.10 -19.76 28.47
CA PHE A 502 5.09 -18.89 27.85
C PHE A 502 5.00 -17.46 28.37
N ASP A 503 3.77 -16.95 28.52
CA ASP A 503 3.51 -15.59 28.96
C ASP A 503 3.82 -15.43 30.47
N LYS A 504 3.53 -16.44 31.30
CA LYS A 504 3.97 -16.47 32.72
C LYS A 504 5.49 -16.44 32.89
N LEU A 505 6.25 -17.00 31.95
CA LEU A 505 7.71 -17.02 31.98
C LEU A 505 8.33 -15.77 31.32
N GLY A 506 7.50 -14.83 30.84
CA GLY A 506 7.95 -13.65 30.10
C GLY A 506 8.70 -13.98 28.81
N GLY A 507 8.48 -15.18 28.24
CA GLY A 507 9.20 -15.66 27.06
C GLY A 507 10.70 -15.92 27.28
N ILE A 508 11.20 -15.94 28.51
CA ILE A 508 12.61 -16.15 28.84
C ILE A 508 12.80 -17.52 29.50
N CYS A 509 13.81 -18.28 29.07
CA CYS A 509 14.12 -19.55 29.68
C CYS A 509 14.65 -19.34 31.11
N PRO A 510 14.01 -19.89 32.16
CA PRO A 510 14.44 -19.66 33.54
C PRO A 510 15.84 -20.25 33.83
N LYS A 511 16.29 -21.23 33.06
CA LYS A 511 17.58 -21.91 33.26
C LYS A 511 18.77 -21.21 32.59
N CYS A 512 18.61 -20.72 31.36
CA CYS A 512 19.72 -20.08 30.63
C CYS A 512 19.51 -18.59 30.34
N GLN A 513 18.38 -18.02 30.78
CA GLN A 513 18.01 -16.62 30.61
C GLN A 513 17.97 -16.17 29.13
N ARG A 514 17.83 -17.12 28.19
CA ARG A 514 17.72 -16.83 26.77
C ARG A 514 16.25 -16.70 26.35
N PRO A 515 15.94 -15.81 25.38
CA PRO A 515 14.61 -15.73 24.79
C PRO A 515 14.21 -17.06 24.16
N MET A 516 13.04 -17.57 24.53
CA MET A 516 12.44 -18.76 23.94
C MET A 516 11.55 -18.36 22.76
N ARG A 517 11.51 -19.17 21.70
CA ARG A 517 10.62 -18.96 20.56
C ARG A 517 9.43 -19.92 20.61
N ARG A 518 8.24 -19.43 20.28
CA ARG A 518 7.06 -20.29 20.05
C ARG A 518 7.32 -21.20 18.84
N ARG A 519 6.81 -22.43 18.91
CA ARG A 519 7.14 -23.57 18.05
C ARG A 519 6.91 -23.28 16.56
N VAL A 520 7.97 -22.93 15.82
CA VAL A 520 8.08 -23.16 14.35
C VAL A 520 9.55 -23.37 13.98
N PRO A 521 9.95 -24.60 13.61
CA PRO A 521 10.86 -24.73 12.47
C PRO A 521 10.41 -25.84 11.52
N PRO A 522 10.51 -25.66 10.19
CA PRO A 522 11.73 -25.24 9.49
C PRO A 522 11.48 -24.08 8.49
N THR A 523 12.41 -23.19 8.18
CA THR A 523 13.84 -23.37 7.94
C THR A 523 14.66 -22.23 8.56
N GLY A 524 15.65 -22.58 9.39
CA GLY A 524 16.60 -21.66 10.05
C GLY A 524 17.23 -22.33 11.28
N PRO A 525 18.43 -21.93 11.71
CA PRO A 525 19.14 -22.58 12.81
C PRO A 525 18.26 -22.64 14.06
N ARG A 526 18.25 -23.80 14.74
CA ARG A 526 17.37 -24.13 15.88
C ARG A 526 17.52 -23.11 17.01
N ALA A 527 16.74 -22.03 16.95
CA ALA A 527 16.55 -21.13 18.08
C ALA A 527 15.63 -21.81 19.10
N ASP A 528 16.00 -21.65 20.36
CA ASP A 528 15.46 -22.29 21.57
C ASP A 528 13.91 -22.32 21.66
N VAL A 529 13.29 -23.44 21.27
CA VAL A 529 11.84 -23.68 21.37
C VAL A 529 11.44 -24.04 22.81
N ILE A 530 10.22 -23.73 23.25
CA ILE A 530 9.69 -24.11 24.57
C ILE A 530 9.58 -25.64 24.70
N SER A 531 10.02 -26.20 25.81
CA SER A 531 9.94 -27.63 26.15
C SER A 531 9.62 -27.82 27.64
N CYS A 532 8.86 -28.86 27.99
CA CYS A 532 8.62 -29.25 29.38
C CYS A 532 9.45 -30.47 29.79
N ASP A 533 9.80 -30.50 31.07
CA ASP A 533 10.38 -31.65 31.76
C ASP A 533 9.65 -31.88 33.08
N HIS A 534 9.62 -33.10 33.59
CA HIS A 534 9.05 -33.36 34.91
C HIS A 534 10.09 -33.06 36.00
N ARG A 535 9.69 -32.33 37.05
CA ARG A 535 10.59 -31.97 38.16
C ARG A 535 11.14 -33.18 38.92
N VAL A 536 10.39 -34.29 38.93
CA VAL A 536 10.80 -35.54 39.57
C VAL A 536 10.57 -36.69 38.59
N PRO A 537 11.61 -37.43 38.18
CA PRO A 537 11.45 -38.58 37.31
C PRO A 537 10.94 -39.76 38.14
N GLN A 538 9.65 -39.78 38.47
CA GLN A 538 9.01 -40.96 39.04
C GLN A 538 8.32 -41.72 37.90
N SER A 539 8.94 -42.86 37.56
CA SER A 539 8.40 -43.99 36.78
C SER A 539 7.09 -43.76 36.00
N ARG A 540 7.16 -43.92 34.66
CA ARG A 540 6.01 -44.09 33.74
C ARG A 540 4.81 -43.17 34.03
N GLY A 541 4.95 -41.90 33.65
CA GLY A 541 3.80 -41.03 33.36
C GLY A 541 3.07 -40.50 34.60
N GLY A 542 3.80 -39.81 35.48
CA GLY A 542 3.16 -38.90 36.43
C GLY A 542 2.25 -37.92 35.66
N GLY A 543 1.03 -37.71 36.17
CA GLY A 543 0.01 -36.95 35.46
C GLY A 543 0.41 -35.51 35.16
N ASP A 544 -0.24 -34.93 34.15
CA ASP A 544 0.00 -33.60 33.57
C ASP A 544 -0.34 -32.42 34.51
N ASP A 545 -0.17 -32.58 35.83
CA ASP A 545 -0.33 -31.49 36.79
C ASP A 545 0.75 -30.41 36.50
N PRO A 546 0.35 -29.16 36.17
CA PRO A 546 1.29 -28.10 35.83
C PRO A 546 2.34 -27.80 36.91
N ARG A 547 2.07 -28.16 38.17
CA ARG A 547 3.01 -27.98 39.30
C ARG A 547 4.20 -28.95 39.24
N ASN A 548 4.05 -30.07 38.56
CA ASN A 548 5.08 -31.11 38.41
C ASN A 548 5.99 -30.90 37.19
N LEU A 549 5.77 -29.82 36.43
CA LEU A 549 6.50 -29.52 35.20
C LEU A 549 7.48 -28.34 35.41
N ASP A 550 8.67 -28.48 34.84
CA ASP A 550 9.67 -27.44 34.66
C ASP A 550 9.74 -27.06 33.18
N TRP A 551 9.48 -25.80 32.88
CA TRP A 551 9.42 -25.28 31.52
C TRP A 551 10.73 -24.55 31.18
N MET A 552 11.42 -25.01 30.13
CA MET A 552 12.71 -24.44 29.72
C MET A 552 12.91 -24.53 28.22
N CYS A 553 13.97 -23.91 27.68
CA CYS A 553 14.26 -24.06 26.27
C CYS A 553 14.67 -25.48 25.94
N LEU A 554 14.40 -25.89 24.70
CA LEU A 554 14.67 -27.22 24.17
C LEU A 554 16.13 -27.62 24.35
N SER A 555 17.08 -26.68 24.21
CA SER A 555 18.51 -26.96 24.43
C SER A 555 18.84 -27.20 25.91
N CYS A 556 18.22 -26.47 26.83
CA CYS A 556 18.36 -26.68 28.27
C CYS A 556 17.72 -27.98 28.75
N ASN A 557 16.62 -28.39 28.10
CA ASN A 557 15.94 -29.65 28.39
C ASN A 557 16.71 -30.85 27.82
N ALA A 558 17.11 -30.79 26.54
CA ALA A 558 17.89 -31.87 25.90
C ALA A 558 19.23 -32.16 26.60
N LYS A 559 19.86 -31.15 27.21
CA LYS A 559 21.08 -31.30 28.02
C LYS A 559 20.86 -32.05 29.35
N LYS A 560 19.61 -32.23 29.79
CA LYS A 560 19.28 -33.05 30.98
C LYS A 560 19.10 -34.54 30.66
N GLY A 561 19.12 -34.94 29.38
CA GLY A 561 19.11 -36.34 28.97
C GLY A 561 17.72 -36.97 28.71
N ALA A 562 16.63 -36.19 28.69
CA ALA A 562 15.31 -36.69 28.30
C ALA A 562 15.13 -36.59 26.77
N ARG A 563 14.68 -37.70 26.15
CA ARG A 563 14.31 -37.79 24.72
C ARG A 563 12.93 -37.22 24.46
#